data_AF-A0A2N2PN12-F1
#
_entry.id   AF-A0A2N2PN12-F1
#
_cell.length_a   1.000
_cell.length_b   1.000
_cell.length_c   1.000
_cell.angle_alpha   90.00
_cell.angle_beta   90.00
_cell.angle_gamma   90.00
#
_symmetry.space_group_name_H-M   'P 1'
#
loop_
_entity.id
_entity.type
_entity.pdbx_description
1 polymer ?
#
loop_
_entity_poly.entity_id
_entity_poly.type
_entity_poly.pdbx_seq_one_letter_code
_entity_poly.pdbx_strand_id
1 'polypeptide(L)'
;MPIIWAIAAITSYFHPGDEYALFVISTIAGSWVCYFMHNIGHLRDVLWIIMVTGVGSLALVGFLMDKLRVSGRVWGTLFGVCFVAVLLLSRLQYPTLDRAIAKNGSITAYVAAACNNGLYLSILMAFIIKGTATAMKKNRSDEPST
;
A
#
# COMPACT_ATOMS: atom_id res chain seq x y z
N MET A 1 -4.04 4.12 -8.93
CA MET A 1 -3.24 3.64 -7.77
C MET A 1 -2.03 4.53 -7.47
N PRO A 2 -1.13 4.85 -8.43
CA PRO A 2 0.11 5.56 -8.09
C PRO A 2 -0.13 6.95 -7.51
N ILE A 3 -1.14 7.66 -8.01
CA ILE A 3 -1.55 8.98 -7.51
C ILE A 3 -2.08 8.89 -6.08
N ILE A 4 -2.95 7.92 -5.78
CA ILE A 4 -3.51 7.72 -4.43
C ILE A 4 -2.36 7.48 -3.43
N TRP A 5 -1.42 6.62 -3.81
CA TRP A 5 -0.25 6.34 -3.00
C TRP A 5 0.63 7.56 -2.79
N ALA A 6 0.90 8.32 -3.85
CA ALA A 6 1.74 9.51 -3.77
C ALA A 6 1.13 10.58 -2.86
N ILE A 7 -0.18 10.83 -2.98
CA ILE A 7 -0.90 11.78 -2.11
C ILE A 7 -0.79 11.34 -0.64
N ALA A 8 -1.04 10.07 -0.35
CA ALA A 8 -0.94 9.54 1.00
C ALA A 8 0.51 9.57 1.53
N ALA A 9 1.51 9.23 0.71
CA ALA A 9 2.92 9.31 1.07
C ALA A 9 3.36 10.73 1.41
N ILE A 10 3.00 11.71 0.56
CA ILE A 10 3.27 13.14 0.81
C ILE A 10 2.57 13.61 2.08
N THR A 11 1.30 13.24 2.26
CA THR A 11 0.52 13.61 3.44
C THR A 11 1.15 13.09 4.72
N SER A 12 1.60 11.82 4.70
CA SER A 12 2.30 11.16 5.80
C SER A 12 3.66 11.81 6.10
N TYR A 13 4.37 12.29 5.06
CA TYR A 13 5.63 13.01 5.23
C TYR A 13 5.45 14.38 5.89
N PHE A 14 4.42 15.15 5.52
CA PHE A 14 4.16 16.47 6.09
C PHE A 14 3.48 16.44 7.47
N HIS A 15 2.91 15.30 7.84
CA HIS A 15 2.38 15.06 9.19
C HIS A 15 3.16 13.91 9.82
N PRO A 16 4.48 14.09 10.06
CA PRO A 16 5.28 13.03 10.62
C PRO A 16 4.73 12.68 12.01
N GLY A 17 4.52 11.39 12.21
CA GLY A 17 4.22 10.85 13.53
C GLY A 17 5.47 10.87 14.42
N ASP A 18 5.63 9.80 15.20
CA ASP A 18 6.88 9.53 15.88
C ASP A 18 7.94 9.12 14.84
N GLU A 19 8.95 9.99 14.71
CA GLU A 19 10.16 9.81 13.89
C GLU A 19 9.93 9.29 12.46
N TYR A 20 8.85 9.71 11.79
CA TYR A 20 8.51 9.24 10.43
C TYR A 20 8.31 7.71 10.31
N ALA A 21 8.16 6.96 11.40
CA ALA A 21 8.03 5.51 11.36
C ALA A 21 6.83 5.06 10.50
N LEU A 22 5.68 5.74 10.67
CA LEU A 22 4.48 5.52 9.85
C LEU A 22 4.71 5.84 8.38
N PHE A 23 5.50 6.87 8.07
CA PHE A 23 5.87 7.20 6.70
C PHE A 23 6.69 6.07 6.08
N VAL A 24 7.73 5.58 6.77
CA VAL A 24 8.61 4.52 6.24
C VAL A 24 7.82 3.23 5.97
N ILE A 25 6.97 2.80 6.90
CA ILE A 25 6.15 1.59 6.75
C ILE A 25 5.13 1.75 5.62
N SER A 26 4.47 2.90 5.53
CA SER A 26 3.45 3.15 4.50
C SER A 26 4.03 3.44 3.11
N THR A 27 5.34 3.61 2.98
CA THR A 27 6.03 3.90 1.71
C THR A 27 6.96 2.79 1.26
N ILE A 28 6.78 1.55 1.74
CA ILE A 28 7.58 0.38 1.36
C ILE A 28 7.75 0.23 -0.16
N ALA A 29 6.72 0.57 -0.95
CA ALA A 29 6.81 0.54 -2.42
C ALA A 29 7.93 1.43 -2.99
N GLY A 30 8.33 2.48 -2.28
CA GLY A 30 9.42 3.39 -2.66
C GLY A 30 10.67 3.25 -1.80
N SER A 31 10.53 2.97 -0.50
CA SER A 31 11.64 2.97 0.46
C SER A 31 12.58 1.77 0.33
N TRP A 32 12.18 0.71 -0.39
CA TRP A 32 13.06 -0.44 -0.65
C TRP A 32 14.37 -0.06 -1.36
N VAL A 33 14.38 1.00 -2.17
CA VAL A 33 15.59 1.47 -2.86
C VAL A 33 16.65 2.00 -1.89
N CYS A 34 16.23 2.50 -0.72
CA CYS A 34 17.12 3.00 0.31
C CYS A 34 18.04 1.91 0.86
N TYR A 35 17.65 0.62 0.76
CA TYR A 35 18.52 -0.50 1.11
C TYR A 35 19.80 -0.56 0.28
N PHE A 36 19.78 -0.05 -0.96
CA PHE A 36 20.93 -0.05 -1.86
C PHE A 36 21.75 1.24 -1.81
N MET A 37 21.33 2.22 -1.00
CA MET A 37 22.01 3.51 -0.87
C MET A 37 22.94 3.48 0.34
N HIS A 38 24.24 3.68 0.09
CA HIS A 38 25.21 3.90 1.15
C HIS A 38 25.20 5.40 1.53
N ASN A 39 25.16 5.71 2.83
CA ASN A 39 25.18 7.07 3.40
C ASN A 39 23.89 7.91 3.26
N ILE A 40 22.76 7.41 3.78
CA ILE A 40 21.56 8.24 3.96
C ILE A 40 21.71 9.08 5.25
N GLY A 41 22.01 10.37 5.11
CA GLY A 41 22.14 11.30 6.23
C GLY A 41 20.79 11.79 6.78
N HIS A 42 19.89 12.21 5.89
CA HIS A 42 18.55 12.65 6.26
C HIS A 42 17.47 12.08 5.34
N LEU A 43 16.28 11.83 5.91
CA LEU A 43 15.13 11.35 5.14
C LEU A 43 14.73 12.32 4.02
N ARG A 44 14.91 13.63 4.27
CA ARG A 44 14.65 14.67 3.27
C ARG A 44 15.44 14.40 2.01
N ASP A 45 16.70 13.98 2.13
CA ASP A 45 17.66 13.77 1.02
C ASP A 45 17.33 12.56 0.12
N VAL A 46 16.39 11.71 0.56
CA VAL A 46 15.96 10.55 -0.20
C VAL A 46 14.47 10.59 -0.55
N LEU A 47 13.72 11.61 -0.09
CA LEU A 47 12.27 11.68 -0.27
C LEU A 47 11.87 11.58 -1.75
N TRP A 48 12.51 12.34 -2.63
CA TRP A 48 12.18 12.35 -4.06
C TRP A 48 12.48 11.00 -4.71
N ILE A 49 13.54 10.32 -4.27
CA ILE A 49 13.90 8.98 -4.74
C ILE A 49 12.82 7.98 -4.29
N ILE A 50 12.40 8.02 -3.03
CA ILE A 50 11.31 7.20 -2.50
C ILE A 50 10.02 7.44 -3.31
N MET A 51 9.69 8.70 -3.60
CA MET A 51 8.49 9.07 -4.34
C MET A 51 8.53 8.55 -5.79
N VAL A 52 9.64 8.77 -6.50
CA VAL A 52 9.80 8.33 -7.90
C VAL A 52 9.77 6.80 -7.97
N THR A 53 10.54 6.12 -7.13
CA THR A 53 10.59 4.66 -7.10
C THR A 53 9.25 4.05 -6.70
N GLY A 54 8.54 4.64 -5.73
CA GLY A 54 7.25 4.14 -5.29
C GLY A 54 6.14 4.34 -6.33
N VAL A 55 6.09 5.51 -6.98
CA VAL A 55 5.19 5.76 -8.11
C VAL A 55 5.49 4.79 -9.26
N GLY A 56 6.77 4.59 -9.60
CA GLY A 56 7.19 3.64 -10.63
C GLY A 56 6.81 2.20 -10.31
N SER A 57 7.06 1.75 -9.08
CA SER A 57 6.70 0.42 -8.60
C SER A 57 5.20 0.17 -8.67
N LEU A 58 4.38 1.15 -8.25
CA LEU A 58 2.93 1.02 -8.33
C LEU A 58 2.37 1.18 -9.74
N ALA A 59 3.05 1.90 -10.63
CA ALA A 59 2.70 1.95 -12.04
C ALA A 59 2.91 0.58 -12.70
N LEU A 60 4.04 -0.09 -12.42
CA LEU A 60 4.31 -1.45 -12.87
C LEU A 60 3.28 -2.44 -12.33
N VAL A 61 2.95 -2.36 -11.04
CA VAL A 61 1.92 -3.20 -10.42
C VAL A 61 0.55 -2.94 -11.05
N GLY A 62 0.20 -1.68 -11.33
CA GLY A 62 -1.03 -1.33 -12.05
C GLY A 62 -1.10 -1.97 -13.43
N PHE A 63 0.00 -1.90 -14.18
CA PHE A 63 0.11 -2.57 -15.48
C PHE A 63 -0.08 -4.09 -15.37
N LEU A 64 0.48 -4.74 -14.35
CA LEU A 64 0.29 -6.16 -14.10
C LEU A 64 -1.18 -6.51 -13.77
N MET A 65 -1.85 -5.66 -12.99
CA MET A 65 -3.27 -5.82 -12.68
C MET A 65 -4.15 -5.67 -13.93
N ASP A 66 -3.79 -4.75 -14.83
CA ASP A 66 -4.46 -4.58 -16.12
C ASP A 66 -4.27 -5.82 -17.01
N LYS A 67 -3.07 -6.42 -17.03
CA LYS A 67 -2.80 -7.69 -17.73
C LYS A 67 -3.64 -8.85 -17.19
N LEU A 68 -3.88 -8.88 -15.87
CA LEU A 68 -4.78 -9.85 -15.23
C LEU A 68 -6.26 -9.54 -15.39
N ARG A 69 -6.61 -8.43 -16.09
CA ARG A 69 -7.99 -7.97 -16.30
C ARG A 69 -8.74 -7.87 -14.96
N VAL A 70 -8.09 -7.32 -13.94
CA VAL A 70 -8.76 -6.94 -12.69
C VAL A 70 -9.71 -5.80 -13.03
N SER A 71 -11.00 -5.92 -12.71
CA SER A 71 -11.92 -4.82 -12.95
C SER A 71 -11.71 -3.72 -11.93
N GLY A 72 -11.74 -2.47 -12.37
CA GLY A 72 -11.59 -1.31 -11.48
C GLY A 72 -12.62 -1.28 -10.35
N ARG A 73 -13.83 -1.82 -10.58
CA ARG A 73 -14.87 -1.97 -9.55
C ARG A 73 -14.45 -2.95 -8.46
N VAL A 74 -13.99 -4.15 -8.83
CA VAL A 74 -13.55 -5.17 -7.85
C VAL A 74 -12.37 -4.64 -7.05
N TRP A 75 -11.38 -4.05 -7.72
CA TRP A 75 -10.23 -3.45 -7.03
C TRP A 75 -10.65 -2.30 -6.12
N GLY A 76 -11.51 -1.38 -6.57
CA GLY A 76 -12.00 -0.26 -5.77
C GLY A 76 -12.75 -0.71 -4.52
N THR A 77 -13.58 -1.75 -4.63
CA THR A 77 -14.25 -2.37 -3.47
C THR A 77 -13.24 -2.99 -2.51
N LEU A 78 -12.29 -3.78 -3.02
CA LEU A 78 -11.23 -4.38 -2.19
C LEU A 78 -10.41 -3.30 -1.48
N PHE A 79 -10.08 -2.22 -2.18
CA PHE A 79 -9.38 -1.07 -1.62
C PHE A 79 -10.16 -0.44 -0.48
N GLY A 80 -11.43 -0.11 -0.69
CA GLY A 80 -12.28 0.48 0.35
C GLY A 80 -12.39 -0.41 1.60
N VAL A 81 -12.62 -1.71 1.40
CA VAL A 81 -12.69 -2.68 2.51
C VAL A 81 -11.36 -2.80 3.24
N CYS A 82 -10.25 -2.94 2.52
CA CYS A 82 -8.91 -3.05 3.13
C CYS A 82 -8.51 -1.77 3.86
N PHE A 83 -8.81 -0.60 3.29
CA PHE A 83 -8.56 0.70 3.91
C PHE A 83 -9.29 0.81 5.25
N VAL A 84 -10.59 0.55 5.28
CA VAL A 84 -11.39 0.59 6.52
C VAL A 84 -10.90 -0.45 7.52
N ALA A 85 -10.63 -1.68 7.07
CA ALA A 85 -10.13 -2.74 7.94
C ALA A 85 -8.79 -2.35 8.60
N VAL A 86 -7.82 -1.86 7.82
CA VAL A 86 -6.52 -1.42 8.34
C VAL A 86 -6.67 -0.24 9.30
N LEU A 87 -7.55 0.72 8.98
CA LEU A 87 -7.81 1.86 9.87
C LEU A 87 -8.38 1.40 11.21
N LEU A 88 -9.35 0.48 11.20
CA LEU A 88 -9.93 -0.09 12.42
C LEU A 88 -8.92 -0.93 13.22
N LEU A 89 -8.15 -1.79 12.55
CA LEU A 89 -7.10 -2.60 13.19
C LEU A 89 -6.02 -1.72 13.82
N SER A 90 -5.64 -0.63 13.17
CA SER A 90 -4.66 0.34 13.72
C SER A 90 -5.18 0.99 14.99
N ARG A 91 -6.50 1.23 15.08
CA ARG A 91 -7.15 1.78 16.28
C ARG A 91 -7.20 0.77 17.43
N LEU A 92 -7.34 -0.53 17.15
CA LEU A 92 -7.36 -1.57 18.18
C LEU A 92 -6.02 -1.74 18.90
N GLN A 93 -4.91 -1.28 18.32
CA GLN A 93 -3.58 -1.33 18.95
C GLN A 93 -3.43 -0.35 20.12
N TYR A 94 -4.34 0.64 20.25
CA TYR A 94 -4.27 1.67 21.28
C TYR A 94 -5.58 1.74 22.09
N PRO A 95 -5.53 1.73 23.43
CA PRO A 95 -6.72 1.80 24.27
C PRO A 95 -7.52 3.09 24.09
N THR A 96 -6.84 4.19 23.77
CA THR A 96 -7.45 5.52 23.54
C THR A 96 -6.82 6.21 22.33
N LEU A 97 -7.62 7.02 21.63
CA LEU A 97 -7.16 7.87 20.52
C LEU A 97 -6.06 8.83 20.98
N ASP A 98 -6.16 9.37 22.19
CA ASP A 98 -5.17 10.30 22.72
C ASP A 98 -3.79 9.66 22.89
N ARG A 99 -3.71 8.39 23.32
CA ARG A 99 -2.44 7.65 23.35
C ARG A 99 -1.89 7.36 21.97
N ALA A 100 -2.76 7.06 21.01
CA ALA A 100 -2.37 6.81 19.63
C ALA A 100 -1.77 8.07 18.97
N ILE A 101 -2.36 9.23 19.25
CA ILE A 101 -1.92 10.55 18.77
C ILE A 101 -0.65 10.97 19.51
N ALA A 102 -0.59 10.81 20.83
CA ALA A 102 0.61 11.13 21.61
C ALA A 102 1.83 10.30 21.17
N LYS A 103 1.62 9.04 20.75
CA LYS A 103 2.71 8.16 20.31
C LYS A 103 3.02 8.24 18.82
N ASN A 104 2.09 8.64 17.94
CA ASN A 104 2.35 8.63 16.49
C ASN A 104 1.95 9.96 15.81
N GLY A 105 1.95 11.04 16.56
CA GLY A 105 1.81 12.44 16.13
C GLY A 105 0.40 12.85 15.71
N SER A 106 -0.10 12.38 14.57
CA SER A 106 -1.31 12.95 13.93
C SER A 106 -2.27 11.90 13.39
N ILE A 107 -3.58 12.14 13.58
CA ILE A 107 -4.65 11.35 12.95
C ILE A 107 -4.48 11.31 11.43
N THR A 108 -4.03 12.42 10.83
CA THR A 108 -3.78 12.51 9.39
C THR A 108 -2.72 11.50 8.94
N ALA A 109 -1.68 11.29 9.75
CA ALA A 109 -0.63 10.31 9.48
C ALA A 109 -1.18 8.87 9.52
N TYR A 110 -2.07 8.58 10.47
CA TYR A 110 -2.75 7.27 10.55
C TYR A 110 -3.62 7.01 9.33
N VAL A 111 -4.44 8.00 8.93
CA VAL A 111 -5.32 7.86 7.77
C VAL A 111 -4.50 7.66 6.50
N ALA A 112 -3.43 8.45 6.32
CA ALA A 112 -2.52 8.32 5.19
C ALA A 112 -1.80 6.96 5.17
N ALA A 113 -1.29 6.51 6.32
CA ALA A 113 -0.64 5.20 6.45
C ALA A 113 -1.62 4.04 6.19
N ALA A 114 -2.83 4.12 6.74
CA ALA A 114 -3.89 3.14 6.49
C ALA A 114 -4.31 3.12 5.01
N CYS A 115 -4.32 4.28 4.33
CA CYS A 115 -4.59 4.38 2.91
C CYS A 115 -3.57 3.58 2.09
N ASN A 116 -2.27 3.78 2.33
CA ASN A 116 -1.22 3.04 1.61
C ASN A 116 -1.18 1.55 1.96
N ASN A 117 -1.33 1.20 3.24
CA ASN A 117 -1.36 -0.20 3.66
C ASN A 117 -2.61 -0.93 3.11
N GLY A 118 -3.77 -0.28 3.13
CA GLY A 118 -5.00 -0.78 2.52
C GLY A 118 -4.85 -0.94 1.00
N LEU A 119 -4.16 0.00 0.34
CA LEU A 119 -3.79 -0.12 -1.07
C LEU A 119 -2.97 -1.38 -1.32
N TYR A 120 -1.90 -1.63 -0.56
CA TYR A 120 -1.07 -2.83 -0.70
C TYR A 120 -1.85 -4.12 -0.49
N LEU A 121 -2.68 -4.20 0.54
CA LEU A 121 -3.52 -5.38 0.80
C LEU A 121 -4.53 -5.63 -0.32
N SER A 122 -5.19 -4.57 -0.83
CA SER A 122 -6.14 -4.70 -1.93
C SER A 122 -5.51 -5.20 -3.22
N ILE A 123 -4.27 -4.77 -3.50
CA ILE A 123 -3.48 -5.25 -4.63
C ILE A 123 -3.20 -6.75 -4.45
N LEU A 124 -2.69 -7.16 -3.29
CA LEU A 124 -2.39 -8.56 -2.98
C LEU A 124 -3.63 -9.46 -3.14
N MET A 125 -4.76 -9.05 -2.58
CA MET A 125 -6.04 -9.76 -2.69
C MET A 125 -6.50 -9.87 -4.15
N ALA A 126 -6.36 -8.79 -4.94
CA ALA A 126 -6.72 -8.82 -6.35
C ALA A 126 -5.88 -9.83 -7.15
N PHE A 127 -4.57 -9.90 -6.87
CA PHE A 127 -3.69 -10.92 -7.47
C PHE A 127 -4.10 -12.33 -7.09
N ILE A 128 -4.41 -12.59 -5.81
CA ILE A 128 -4.83 -13.92 -5.33
C ILE A 128 -6.13 -14.35 -6.01
N ILE A 129 -7.15 -13.48 -6.00
CA ILE A 129 -8.47 -13.78 -6.58
C ILE A 129 -8.35 -14.08 -8.09
N LYS A 130 -7.61 -13.27 -8.84
CA LYS A 130 -7.46 -13.48 -10.29
C LYS A 130 -6.49 -14.61 -10.63
N GLY A 131 -5.42 -14.77 -9.86
CA GLY A 131 -4.46 -15.86 -10.03
C GLY A 131 -5.12 -17.22 -9.84
N THR A 132 -5.87 -17.39 -8.74
CA THR A 132 -6.63 -18.62 -8.47
C THR A 132 -7.70 -18.89 -9.52
N ALA A 133 -8.49 -17.88 -9.90
CA ALA A 133 -9.52 -18.05 -10.94
C ALA A 133 -8.92 -18.46 -12.30
N THR A 134 -7.74 -17.93 -12.66
CA THR A 134 -7.06 -18.28 -13.91
C THR A 134 -6.51 -19.71 -13.85
N ALA A 135 -5.90 -20.12 -12.74
CA ALA A 135 -5.39 -21.47 -12.53
C ALA A 135 -6.52 -22.52 -12.60
N MET A 136 -7.66 -22.25 -11.96
CA MET A 136 -8.83 -23.13 -12.00
C MET A 136 -9.39 -23.29 -13.41
N LYS A 137 -9.42 -22.21 -14.20
CA LYS A 137 -9.89 -22.26 -15.59
C LYS A 137 -8.98 -23.11 -16.48
N LYS A 138 -7.66 -23.03 -16.27
CA LYS A 138 -6.68 -23.85 -16.99
C LYS A 138 -6.83 -25.33 -16.67
N ASN A 139 -6.95 -25.70 -15.40
CA ASN A 139 -7.11 -27.11 -15.02
C ASN A 139 -8.38 -27.74 -15.64
N ARG A 140 -9.47 -26.97 -15.75
CA ARG A 140 -10.71 -27.45 -16.39
C ARG A 140 -10.61 -27.61 -17.91
N SER A 141 -9.69 -26.91 -18.60
CA SER A 141 -9.49 -27.10 -20.04
C SER A 141 -8.59 -28.29 -20.36
N ASP A 142 -7.83 -28.77 -19.38
CA ASP A 142 -6.86 -29.86 -19.53
C ASP A 142 -7.48 -31.24 -19.21
N GLU A 143 -8.71 -31.29 -18.69
CA GLU A 143 -9.46 -32.54 -18.49
C GLU A 143 -9.98 -33.06 -19.86
N PRO A 144 -9.60 -34.28 -20.29
CA PRO A 144 -10.08 -34.86 -21.53
C PRO A 144 -11.59 -35.10 -21.45
N SER A 145 -12.33 -34.67 -22.48
CA SER A 145 -13.77 -34.93 -22.61
C SER A 145 -14.02 -36.42 -22.75
N THR A 146 -14.31 -37.09 -21.64
CA THR A 146 -14.76 -38.49 -21.56
C THR A 146 -16.20 -38.64 -22.01
#